data_AF-A0A962ZMM1-F1
#
_entry.id   AF-A0A962ZMM1-F1
#
_cell.length_a   1.000
_cell.length_b   1.000
_cell.length_c   1.000
_cell.angle_alpha   90.00
_cell.angle_beta   90.00
_cell.angle_gamma   90.00
#
_symmetry.space_group_name_H-M   'P 1'
#
loop_
_entity.id
_entity.type
_entity.pdbx_description
1 polymer ?
#
loop_
_entity_poly.entity_id
_entity_poly.type
_entity_poly.pdbx_seq_one_letter_code
_entity_poly.pdbx_strand_id
1 'polypeptide(L)'
;LLLALALGDVARLLGTGPYVASVVGAAVPVPLLAPLVFLTSAFIAFSVGSSWGTFAIMIPIAIPIATTLGLPVPLMLGAAISGAVFGDHASPISDTTVVASMASATDHIDHVRTQLPYALLAAAISAIGFLLLALIA
;
A
#
# COMPACT_ATOMS: atom_id res chain seq x y z
N LEU A 1 -1.05 -6.19 -15.53
CA LEU A 1 -0.58 -7.22 -14.57
C LEU A 1 0.80 -7.77 -14.92
N LEU A 2 1.02 -8.35 -16.11
CA LEU A 2 2.30 -8.99 -16.48
C LEU A 2 3.52 -8.06 -16.33
N LEU A 3 3.40 -6.81 -16.77
CA LEU A 3 4.46 -5.80 -16.60
C LEU A 3 4.70 -5.39 -15.14
N ALA A 4 3.68 -5.40 -14.29
CA ALA A 4 3.83 -5.09 -12.88
C ALA A 4 4.54 -6.22 -12.12
N LEU A 5 4.24 -7.49 -12.47
CA LEU A 5 4.97 -8.65 -11.97
C LEU A 5 6.44 -8.62 -12.43
N ALA A 6 6.68 -8.30 -13.71
CA ALA A 6 8.04 -8.13 -14.24
C ALA A 6 8.80 -7.01 -13.51
N LEU A 7 8.14 -5.89 -13.19
CA LEU A 7 8.73 -4.82 -12.39
C LEU A 7 9.07 -5.30 -10.96
N GLY A 8 8.20 -6.11 -10.36
CA GLY A 8 8.47 -6.76 -9.07
C GLY A 8 9.70 -7.67 -9.12
N ASP A 9 9.89 -8.42 -10.20
CA ASP A 9 11.07 -9.26 -10.40
C ASP A 9 12.34 -8.44 -10.62
N VAL A 10 12.26 -7.35 -11.39
CA VAL A 10 13.37 -6.38 -11.51
C VAL A 10 13.72 -5.79 -10.14
N ALA A 11 12.72 -5.41 -9.34
CA ALA A 11 12.95 -4.87 -8.00
C ALA A 11 13.66 -5.87 -7.08
N ARG A 12 13.33 -7.17 -7.18
CA ARG A 12 14.04 -8.26 -6.50
C ARG A 12 15.47 -8.42 -7.00
N LEU A 13 15.67 -8.47 -8.33
CA LEU A 13 16.99 -8.62 -8.95
C LEU A 13 17.94 -7.48 -8.57
N LEU A 14 17.44 -6.25 -8.48
CA LEU A 14 18.20 -5.08 -8.07
C LEU A 14 18.46 -5.01 -6.56
N GLY A 15 17.85 -5.90 -5.75
CA GLY A 15 17.99 -5.84 -4.30
C GLY A 15 17.34 -4.59 -3.68
N THR A 16 16.25 -4.11 -4.29
CA THR A 16 15.59 -2.85 -3.88
C THR A 16 15.09 -2.92 -2.43
N GLY A 17 14.51 -4.05 -2.00
CA GLY A 17 14.05 -4.24 -0.63
C GLY A 17 15.16 -4.09 0.41
N PRO A 18 16.26 -4.87 0.32
CA PRO A 18 17.44 -4.70 1.18
C PRO A 18 18.04 -3.28 1.16
N TYR A 19 18.08 -2.63 0.00
CA TYR A 19 18.55 -1.25 -0.10
C TYR A 19 17.64 -0.27 0.66
N VAL A 20 16.32 -0.37 0.46
CA VAL A 20 15.37 0.48 1.20
C VAL A 20 15.47 0.20 2.69
N ALA A 21 15.60 -1.07 3.11
CA ALA A 21 15.77 -1.46 4.50
C ALA A 21 17.01 -0.81 5.16
N SER A 22 18.14 -0.73 4.45
CA SER A 22 19.35 -0.10 4.98
C SER A 22 19.22 1.42 5.12
N VAL A 23 18.53 2.08 4.17
CA VAL A 23 18.27 3.52 4.24
C VAL A 23 17.30 3.86 5.36
N VAL A 24 16.16 3.15 5.46
CA VAL A 24 15.14 3.45 6.46
C VAL A 24 15.55 3.04 7.87
N GLY A 25 16.33 1.97 8.03
CA GLY A 25 16.79 1.52 9.34
C GLY A 25 17.66 2.55 10.08
N ALA A 26 18.34 3.43 9.35
CA ALA A 26 19.14 4.51 9.94
C ALA A 26 18.38 5.84 10.06
N ALA A 27 17.40 6.08 9.18
CA ALA A 27 16.75 7.38 9.02
C ALA A 27 15.35 7.48 9.65
N VAL A 28 14.68 6.36 9.88
CA VAL A 28 13.26 6.33 10.26
C VAL A 28 13.06 5.58 11.58
N PRO A 29 12.38 6.18 12.57
CA PRO A 29 11.98 5.47 13.79
C PRO A 29 11.15 4.23 13.47
N VAL A 30 11.50 3.09 14.09
CA VAL A 30 10.84 1.80 13.86
C VAL A 30 9.30 1.86 13.92
N PRO A 31 8.66 2.55 14.89
CA PRO A 31 7.20 2.61 14.97
C PRO A 31 6.53 3.28 13.75
N LEU A 32 7.27 4.10 12.99
CA LEU A 32 6.74 4.78 11.81
C LEU A 32 6.83 3.92 10.54
N LEU A 33 7.58 2.81 10.55
CA LEU A 33 7.80 2.01 9.34
C LEU A 33 6.52 1.39 8.79
N ALA A 34 5.71 0.74 9.65
CA ALA A 34 4.44 0.15 9.22
C ALA A 34 3.44 1.19 8.68
N PRO A 35 3.13 2.31 9.37
CA PRO A 35 2.23 3.33 8.82
C PRO A 35 2.80 3.99 7.55
N LEU A 36 4.12 4.19 7.43
CA LEU A 36 4.72 4.71 6.21
C LEU A 36 4.60 3.74 5.03
N VAL A 37 4.80 2.44 5.25
CA VAL A 37 4.59 1.41 4.23
C VAL A 37 3.12 1.37 3.78
N PHE A 38 2.18 1.50 4.71
CA PHE A 38 0.76 1.63 4.38
C PHE A 38 0.49 2.86 3.50
N LEU A 39 0.97 4.04 3.91
CA LEU A 39 0.72 5.29 3.18
C LEU A 39 1.40 5.32 1.80
N THR A 40 2.62 4.81 1.68
CA THR A 40 3.31 4.72 0.38
C THR A 40 2.61 3.74 -0.55
N SER A 41 2.21 2.57 -0.04
CA SER A 41 1.44 1.60 -0.83
C SER A 41 0.10 2.19 -1.28
N ALA A 42 -0.60 2.89 -0.38
CA ALA A 42 -1.82 3.61 -0.70
C ALA A 42 -1.63 4.65 -1.80
N PHE A 43 -0.58 5.46 -1.71
CA PHE A 43 -0.31 6.50 -2.70
C PHE A 43 0.01 5.92 -4.08
N ILE A 44 0.82 4.86 -4.14
CA ILE A 44 1.15 4.16 -5.39
C ILE A 44 -0.11 3.57 -6.00
N ALA A 45 -0.91 2.82 -5.23
CA ALA A 45 -2.12 2.20 -5.73
C ALA A 45 -3.17 3.21 -6.17
N PHE A 46 -3.32 4.33 -5.45
CA PHE A 46 -4.21 5.41 -5.86
C PHE A 46 -3.78 6.02 -7.20
N SER A 47 -2.48 6.22 -7.40
CA SER A 47 -1.92 6.83 -8.61
C SER A 47 -1.96 5.90 -9.83
N VAL A 48 -1.83 4.59 -9.62
CA VAL A 48 -1.82 3.59 -10.70
C VAL A 48 -3.20 2.97 -10.95
N GLY A 49 -4.10 3.03 -9.97
CA GLY A 49 -5.44 2.40 -10.03
C GLY A 49 -5.39 0.87 -9.98
N SER A 50 -4.42 0.28 -9.27
CA SER A 50 -4.28 -1.18 -9.18
C SER A 50 -3.65 -1.67 -7.88
N SER A 51 -4.40 -2.50 -7.15
CA SER A 51 -3.95 -3.22 -5.95
C SER A 51 -2.87 -4.24 -6.28
N TRP A 52 -3.13 -5.14 -7.23
CA TRP A 52 -2.18 -6.19 -7.65
C TRP A 52 -0.88 -5.66 -8.22
N GLY A 53 -0.93 -4.56 -8.98
CA GLY A 53 0.28 -3.89 -9.47
C GLY A 53 1.14 -3.38 -8.31
N THR A 54 0.48 -2.79 -7.31
CA THR A 54 1.15 -2.28 -6.12
C THR A 54 1.67 -3.40 -5.22
N PHE A 55 0.96 -4.53 -5.09
CA PHE A 55 1.46 -5.71 -4.38
C PHE A 55 2.77 -6.22 -4.99
N ALA A 56 2.86 -6.27 -6.31
CA ALA A 56 4.07 -6.72 -7.01
C ALA A 56 5.29 -5.84 -6.69
N ILE A 57 5.08 -4.56 -6.41
CA ILE A 57 6.13 -3.60 -6.04
C ILE A 57 6.41 -3.65 -4.52
N MET A 58 5.37 -3.58 -3.70
CA MET A 58 5.49 -3.34 -2.26
C MET A 58 5.81 -4.59 -1.45
N ILE A 59 5.33 -5.77 -1.83
CA ILE A 59 5.65 -7.03 -1.14
C ILE A 59 7.17 -7.33 -1.12
N PRO A 60 7.89 -7.28 -2.26
CA PRO A 60 9.34 -7.50 -2.26
C PRO A 60 10.15 -6.38 -1.58
N ILE A 61 9.50 -5.31 -1.12
CA ILE A 61 10.13 -4.25 -0.32
C ILE A 61 9.80 -4.44 1.17
N ALA A 62 8.52 -4.60 1.51
CA ALA A 62 8.04 -4.69 2.89
C ALA A 62 8.55 -5.94 3.62
N ILE A 63 8.61 -7.10 2.94
CA ILE A 63 9.12 -8.34 3.55
C ILE A 63 10.61 -8.19 3.91
N PRO A 64 11.52 -7.77 2.99
CA PRO A 64 12.91 -7.54 3.35
C PRO A 64 13.12 -6.52 4.47
N ILE A 65 12.37 -5.40 4.49
CA ILE A 65 12.43 -4.44 5.60
C ILE A 65 12.14 -5.14 6.93
N ALA A 66 11.07 -5.94 6.98
CA ALA A 66 10.69 -6.67 8.18
C ALA A 66 11.79 -7.64 8.63
N THR A 67 12.28 -8.47 7.71
CA THR A 67 13.28 -9.50 8.05
C THR A 67 14.64 -8.90 8.41
N THR A 68 15.05 -7.80 7.77
CA THR A 68 16.34 -7.15 8.03
C THR A 68 16.34 -6.39 9.35
N LEU A 69 15.22 -5.77 9.72
CA LEU A 69 15.09 -4.98 10.95
C LEU A 69 14.51 -5.79 12.13
N GLY A 70 14.24 -7.09 11.94
CA GLY A 70 13.70 -7.97 12.98
C GLY A 70 12.24 -7.67 13.36
N LEU A 71 11.46 -7.07 12.46
CA LEU A 71 10.05 -6.75 12.68
C LEU A 71 9.13 -7.91 12.30
N PRO A 72 7.92 -8.00 12.89
CA PRO A 72 6.95 -9.00 12.49
C PRO A 72 6.58 -8.87 11.00
N VAL A 73 6.90 -9.89 10.20
CA VAL A 73 6.55 -9.93 8.77
C VAL A 73 5.05 -9.71 8.53
N PRO A 74 4.12 -10.29 9.32
CA PRO A 74 2.69 -10.03 9.14
C PRO A 74 2.29 -8.56 9.29
N LEU A 75 2.97 -7.79 10.15
CA LEU A 75 2.70 -6.37 10.35
C LEU A 75 3.05 -5.57 9.09
N MET A 76 4.27 -5.73 8.60
CA MET A 76 4.77 -5.00 7.43
C MET A 76 4.07 -5.43 6.14
N LEU A 77 3.79 -6.72 5.99
CA LEU A 77 3.02 -7.26 4.86
C LEU A 77 1.56 -6.76 4.90
N GLY A 78 0.94 -6.77 6.08
CA GLY A 78 -0.40 -6.24 6.29
C GLY A 78 -0.49 -4.77 5.91
N ALA A 79 0.46 -3.95 6.38
CA ALA A 79 0.55 -2.54 6.02
C ALA A 79 0.61 -2.32 4.49
N ALA A 80 1.50 -3.06 3.81
CA ALA A 80 1.66 -2.96 2.36
C ALA A 80 0.37 -3.35 1.62
N ILE A 81 -0.26 -4.48 1.98
CA ILE A 81 -1.46 -4.97 1.30
C ILE A 81 -2.66 -4.04 1.58
N SER A 82 -2.88 -3.66 2.83
CA SER A 82 -3.98 -2.76 3.20
C SER A 82 -3.88 -1.41 2.50
N GLY A 83 -2.67 -0.85 2.39
CA GLY A 83 -2.46 0.41 1.68
C GLY A 83 -2.83 0.27 0.21
N ALA A 84 -2.35 -0.79 -0.44
CA ALA A 84 -2.61 -1.03 -1.86
C ALA A 84 -4.11 -1.25 -2.16
N VAL A 85 -4.85 -1.93 -1.27
CA VAL A 85 -6.30 -2.12 -1.41
C VAL A 85 -7.03 -0.78 -1.24
N PHE A 86 -6.70 0.00 -0.22
CA PHE A 86 -7.31 1.31 -0.01
C PHE A 86 -7.05 2.25 -1.20
N GLY A 87 -5.80 2.33 -1.67
CA GLY A 87 -5.44 3.23 -2.77
C GLY A 87 -6.18 2.87 -4.06
N ASP A 88 -6.24 1.58 -4.40
CA ASP A 88 -6.99 1.08 -5.55
C ASP A 88 -8.48 1.45 -5.46
N HIS A 89 -9.11 1.16 -4.32
CA HIS A 89 -10.51 1.48 -4.06
C HIS A 89 -10.80 2.99 -4.15
N ALA A 90 -9.92 3.84 -3.62
CA ALA A 90 -10.12 5.28 -3.63
C ALA A 90 -9.81 5.92 -5.00
N SER A 91 -9.12 5.21 -5.90
CA SER A 91 -8.64 5.77 -7.16
C SER A 91 -9.78 6.00 -8.17
N PRO A 92 -9.87 7.20 -8.79
CA PRO A 92 -10.79 7.43 -9.90
C PRO A 92 -10.47 6.57 -11.13
N ILE A 93 -9.21 6.22 -11.34
CA ILE A 93 -8.77 5.52 -12.55
C ILE A 93 -8.75 3.99 -12.39
N SER A 94 -9.15 3.47 -11.23
CA SER A 94 -9.19 2.03 -10.99
C SER A 94 -10.31 1.36 -11.79
N ASP A 95 -10.00 0.22 -12.41
CA ASP A 95 -10.98 -0.63 -13.09
C ASP A 95 -12.13 -1.02 -12.15
N THR A 96 -11.84 -1.26 -10.87
CA THR A 96 -12.86 -1.60 -9.88
C THR A 96 -13.81 -0.45 -9.61
N THR A 97 -13.29 0.77 -9.48
CA THR A 97 -14.07 2.00 -9.29
C THR A 97 -14.92 2.32 -10.52
N VAL A 98 -14.37 2.16 -11.73
CA VAL A 98 -15.09 2.36 -12.99
C VAL A 98 -16.24 1.36 -13.13
N VAL A 99 -15.99 0.08 -12.89
CA VAL A 99 -17.03 -0.96 -12.94
C VAL A 99 -18.09 -0.74 -11.85
N ALA A 100 -17.70 -0.31 -10.64
CA ALA A 100 -18.64 -0.01 -9.57
C ALA A 100 -19.56 1.19 -9.91
N SER A 101 -19.03 2.27 -10.50
CA SER A 101 -19.88 3.39 -10.94
C SER A 101 -20.84 3.00 -12.06
N MET A 102 -20.39 2.20 -13.03
CA MET A 102 -21.24 1.69 -14.11
C MET A 102 -22.34 0.77 -13.57
N ALA A 103 -22.00 -0.16 -12.69
CA ALA A 103 -22.94 -1.12 -12.10
C ALA A 103 -24.00 -0.43 -11.21
N SER A 104 -23.64 0.69 -10.57
CA SER A 104 -24.55 1.50 -9.77
C SER A 104 -25.34 2.54 -10.58
N ALA A 105 -25.11 2.63 -11.90
CA ALA A 105 -25.71 3.63 -12.79
C ALA A 105 -25.55 5.08 -12.28
N THR A 106 -24.40 5.37 -11.67
CA THR A 106 -24.05 6.71 -11.16
C THR A 106 -23.01 7.38 -12.05
N ASP A 107 -22.95 8.71 -11.99
CA ASP A 107 -21.81 9.43 -12.58
C ASP A 107 -20.52 9.00 -11.88
N HIS A 108 -19.48 8.74 -12.67
CA HIS A 108 -18.23 8.18 -12.17
C HIS A 108 -17.54 9.09 -11.15
N ILE A 109 -17.54 10.40 -11.39
CA ILE A 109 -16.90 11.36 -10.47
C ILE A 109 -17.73 11.52 -9.20
N ASP A 110 -19.06 11.44 -9.30
CA ASP A 110 -19.92 11.45 -8.12
C ASP A 110 -19.74 10.19 -7.27
N HIS A 111 -19.60 9.02 -7.89
CA HIS A 111 -19.27 7.76 -7.20
C HIS A 111 -17.95 7.87 -6.43
N VAL A 112 -16.91 8.42 -7.05
CA VAL A 112 -15.60 8.65 -6.40
C VAL A 112 -15.72 9.65 -5.25
N ARG A 113 -16.38 10.79 -5.48
CA ARG A 113 -16.51 11.85 -4.46
C ARG A 113 -17.28 11.40 -3.24
N THR A 114 -18.33 10.60 -3.43
CA THR A 114 -19.19 10.14 -2.33
C THR A 114 -18.53 9.04 -1.49
N GLN A 115 -17.73 8.15 -2.08
CA GLN A 115 -17.02 7.12 -1.33
C GLN A 115 -15.77 7.64 -0.60
N LEU A 116 -15.09 8.65 -1.16
CA LEU A 116 -13.76 9.07 -0.69
C LEU A 116 -13.72 9.47 0.80
N PRO A 117 -14.71 10.19 1.37
CA PRO A 117 -14.73 10.50 2.80
C PRO A 117 -14.72 9.24 3.69
N TYR A 118 -15.47 8.20 3.30
CA TYR A 118 -15.52 6.93 4.04
C TYR A 118 -14.20 6.16 3.92
N ALA A 119 -13.65 6.12 2.70
CA ALA A 119 -12.37 5.47 2.44
C ALA A 119 -11.24 6.17 3.23
N LEU A 120 -11.21 7.50 3.26
CA LEU A 120 -10.22 8.27 4.01
C LEU A 120 -10.34 8.07 5.52
N LEU A 121 -11.57 7.96 6.05
CA LEU A 121 -11.78 7.62 7.45
C LEU A 121 -11.20 6.24 7.79
N ALA A 122 -11.48 5.23 6.95
CA ALA A 122 -10.93 3.89 7.11
C ALA A 122 -9.39 3.89 7.01
N ALA A 123 -8.83 4.68 6.10
CA ALA A 123 -7.38 4.84 5.97
C ALA A 123 -6.75 5.50 7.20
N ALA A 124 -7.39 6.52 7.77
CA ALA A 124 -6.92 7.18 8.98
C ALA A 124 -6.92 6.21 10.18
N ILE A 125 -8.00 5.45 10.37
CA ILE A 125 -8.09 4.42 11.41
C ILE A 125 -7.01 3.35 11.19
N SER A 126 -6.80 2.91 9.95
CA SER A 126 -5.78 1.90 9.62
C SER A 126 -4.37 2.40 9.89
N ALA A 127 -4.04 3.65 9.52
CA ALA A 127 -2.74 4.25 9.77
C ALA A 127 -2.44 4.36 11.27
N ILE A 128 -3.43 4.77 12.07
CA ILE A 128 -3.32 4.78 13.54
C ILE A 128 -3.17 3.36 14.08
N GLY A 129 -3.94 2.39 13.57
CA GLY A 129 -3.83 0.98 13.95
C GLY A 129 -2.45 0.41 13.69
N PHE A 130 -1.86 0.66 12.51
CA PHE A 130 -0.50 0.24 12.19
C PHE A 130 0.55 0.91 13.08
N LEU A 131 0.37 2.19 13.42
CA LEU A 131 1.25 2.87 14.37
C LEU A 131 1.17 2.22 15.76
N LEU A 132 -0.03 1.97 16.27
CA LEU A 132 -0.22 1.34 17.59
C LEU A 132 0.34 -0.08 17.63
N LEU A 133 0.10 -0.88 16.59
CA LEU A 133 0.68 -2.22 16.49
C LEU A 133 2.22 -2.17 16.42
N ALA A 134 2.79 -1.20 15.70
CA ALA A 134 4.23 -1.02 15.60
C ALA A 134 4.89 -0.51 16.90
N LEU A 135 4.13 0.07 17.83
CA LEU A 135 4.62 0.46 19.16
C LEU A 135 4.68 -0.71 20.15
N ILE A 136 3.89 -1.76 19.92
CA ILE A 136 3.75 -2.92 20.82
C ILE A 136 4.53 -4.13 20.29
N ALA A 137 4.84 -4.15 19.00
CA ALA A 137 5.66 -5.15 18.32
C ALA A 137 7.15 -5.01 18.62
#